data_AF-A0AAW5IQR7-F1
#
_entry.id   AF-A0AAW5IQR7-F1
#
_cell.length_a   1.000
_cell.length_b   1.000
_cell.length_c   1.000
_cell.angle_alpha   90.00
_cell.angle_beta   90.00
_cell.angle_gamma   90.00
#
_symmetry.space_group_name_H-M   'P 1'
#
loop_
_entity.id
_entity.type
_entity.pdbx_description
1 polymer ?
#
loop_
_entity_poly.entity_id
_entity_poly.type
_entity_poly.pdbx_seq_one_letter_code
_entity_poly.pdbx_strand_id
1 'polypeptide(L)'
;MSRSTFSILPYINRQKVKADGTANILCRITVDGKSAAISTGISCTPQEWNAKKGEVRNARDNGRLASFLAEVKDKYNSLLTTNGIITVEMLKAVLKDKDTTGRFLLNFGDTIVEWYRTSKARQTFLHKRTWQKNLRAFVHSLDKDDIAFEDIDENFGEEYKLFLKRDQGRIDSYVNHCLLWLNMLMYKAVDRSIIRFNPIAKIGYEKKAAPKMTHISKADFIKMLSTPMADERTELARRCFIFASLTSLSYIDVKKLYPHHISENSEGRKFIRKEREKTGVEFFVPLHPIAEKILSLYNTTDDSKPVFPLGEKKDIYLDVHTLGMVLGI
;
A
#
# COMPACT_ATOMS: atom_id res chain seq x y z
N MET A 1 -20.36 -29.15 7.17
CA MET A 1 -19.13 -28.39 7.49
C MET A 1 -19.06 -28.24 9.01
N SER A 2 -18.02 -28.76 9.66
CA SER A 2 -17.88 -28.63 11.12
C SER A 2 -17.62 -27.16 11.47
N ARG A 3 -18.48 -26.59 12.30
CA ARG A 3 -18.34 -25.21 12.80
C ARG A 3 -17.13 -25.20 13.74
N SER A 4 -16.08 -24.45 13.41
CA SER A 4 -14.92 -24.30 14.31
C SER A 4 -15.42 -23.71 15.64
N THR A 5 -15.04 -24.33 16.76
CA THR A 5 -15.45 -23.93 18.10
C THR A 5 -14.42 -22.95 18.67
N PHE A 6 -14.86 -21.75 19.04
CA PHE A 6 -13.99 -20.69 19.55
C PHE A 6 -14.51 -20.14 20.87
N SER A 7 -13.63 -20.04 21.87
CA SER A 7 -13.95 -19.39 23.14
C SER A 7 -12.76 -18.60 23.70
N ILE A 8 -13.10 -17.54 24.43
CA ILE A 8 -12.17 -16.62 25.08
C ILE A 8 -12.57 -16.51 26.54
N LEU A 9 -11.62 -16.75 27.45
CA LEU A 9 -11.85 -16.69 28.89
C LEU A 9 -10.74 -15.88 29.57
N PRO A 10 -11.01 -14.64 30.00
CA PRO A 10 -10.08 -13.90 30.85
C PRO A 10 -10.11 -14.45 32.28
N TYR A 11 -8.94 -14.54 32.92
CA TYR A 11 -8.79 -15.00 34.30
C TYR A 11 -7.54 -14.41 34.95
N ILE A 12 -7.58 -14.20 36.27
CA ILE A 12 -6.42 -13.73 37.01
C ILE A 12 -5.49 -14.89 37.42
N ASN A 13 -4.18 -14.73 37.23
CA ASN A 13 -3.18 -15.73 37.61
C ASN A 13 -2.80 -15.61 39.09
N ARG A 14 -3.66 -16.13 39.98
CA ARG A 14 -3.45 -16.09 41.44
C ARG A 14 -2.23 -16.86 41.93
N GLN A 15 -1.67 -17.74 41.09
CA GLN A 15 -0.48 -18.53 41.44
C GLN A 15 0.82 -17.72 41.32
N LYS A 16 0.79 -16.58 40.64
CA LYS A 16 1.95 -15.68 40.45
C LYS A 16 1.60 -14.25 40.84
N VAL A 17 1.43 -14.01 42.13
CA VAL A 17 1.30 -12.67 42.70
C VAL A 17 2.69 -12.02 42.77
N LYS A 18 2.80 -10.79 42.31
CA LYS A 18 4.04 -9.99 42.34
C LYS A 18 4.29 -9.44 43.75
N ALA A 19 5.50 -8.91 43.98
CA ALA A 19 5.88 -8.29 45.24
C ALA A 19 4.98 -7.08 45.62
N ASP A 20 4.37 -6.42 44.63
CA ASP A 20 3.43 -5.30 44.80
C ASP A 20 1.98 -5.73 45.13
N GLY A 21 1.73 -7.04 45.29
CA GLY A 21 0.40 -7.59 45.60
C GLY A 21 -0.53 -7.73 44.38
N THR A 22 -0.09 -7.37 43.18
CA THR A 22 -0.86 -7.53 41.94
C THR A 22 -0.59 -8.87 41.26
N ALA A 23 -1.55 -9.36 40.48
CA ALA A 23 -1.39 -10.53 39.64
C ALA A 23 -1.82 -10.23 38.20
N ASN A 24 -1.12 -10.84 37.24
CA ASN A 24 -1.43 -10.66 35.82
C ASN A 24 -2.78 -11.30 35.48
N ILE A 25 -3.57 -10.60 34.67
CA ILE A 25 -4.73 -11.17 34.01
C ILE A 25 -4.25 -11.86 32.74
N LEU A 26 -4.60 -13.13 32.61
CA LEU A 26 -4.35 -13.95 31.44
C LEU A 26 -5.65 -14.16 30.68
N CYS A 27 -5.52 -14.49 29.40
CA CYS A 27 -6.63 -14.86 28.55
C CYS A 27 -6.39 -16.27 28.02
N ARG A 28 -7.30 -17.20 28.32
CA ARG A 28 -7.31 -18.53 27.71
C ARG A 28 -8.12 -18.47 26.43
N ILE A 29 -7.49 -18.87 25.34
CA ILE A 29 -8.14 -18.99 24.03
C ILE A 29 -8.28 -20.47 23.72
N THR A 30 -9.46 -20.88 23.28
CA THR A 30 -9.73 -22.26 22.84
C THR A 30 -10.19 -22.24 21.39
N VAL A 31 -9.56 -23.05 20.55
CA VAL A 31 -9.98 -23.31 19.16
C VAL A 31 -10.01 -24.81 18.96
N ASP A 32 -11.17 -25.36 18.60
CA ASP A 32 -11.36 -26.78 18.27
C ASP A 32 -10.80 -27.73 19.35
N GLY A 33 -11.17 -27.45 20.60
CA GLY A 33 -10.81 -28.25 21.78
C GLY A 33 -9.38 -28.07 22.29
N LYS A 34 -8.49 -27.43 21.52
CA LYS A 34 -7.15 -27.06 21.99
C LYS A 34 -7.20 -25.70 22.66
N SER A 35 -6.38 -25.46 23.69
CA SER A 35 -6.34 -24.17 24.38
C SER A 35 -4.93 -23.70 24.69
N ALA A 36 -4.74 -22.38 24.71
CA ALA A 36 -3.51 -21.74 25.16
C ALA A 36 -3.81 -20.48 25.97
N ALA A 37 -2.96 -20.20 26.95
CA ALA A 37 -2.97 -18.95 27.68
C ALA A 37 -2.06 -17.92 27.02
N ILE A 38 -2.53 -16.68 26.97
CA ILE A 38 -1.77 -15.48 26.59
C ILE A 38 -1.86 -14.43 27.71
N SER A 39 -0.83 -13.62 27.84
CA SER A 39 -0.85 -12.48 28.76
C SER A 39 -1.70 -11.36 28.16
N THR A 40 -2.51 -10.68 28.98
CA THR A 40 -3.24 -9.47 28.54
C THR A 40 -2.42 -8.19 28.73
N GLY A 41 -1.28 -8.27 29.43
CA GLY A 41 -0.49 -7.11 29.84
C GLY A 41 -1.12 -6.28 30.97
N ILE A 42 -2.29 -6.68 31.48
CA ILE A 42 -3.02 -6.00 32.54
C ILE A 42 -2.79 -6.76 33.86
N SER A 43 -2.57 -6.02 34.94
CA SER A 43 -2.41 -6.56 36.30
C SER A 43 -3.42 -5.89 37.22
N CYS A 44 -3.96 -6.62 38.17
CA CYS A 44 -4.80 -6.06 39.23
C CYS A 44 -4.60 -6.84 40.52
N THR A 45 -5.07 -6.30 41.65
CA THR A 45 -5.11 -7.06 42.90
C THR A 45 -6.19 -8.14 42.82
N PRO A 46 -6.03 -9.30 43.48
CA PRO A 46 -7.05 -10.36 43.47
C PRO A 46 -8.45 -9.93 43.91
N GLN A 47 -8.56 -8.89 44.74
CA GLN A 47 -9.80 -8.30 45.23
C GLN A 47 -10.51 -7.46 44.16
N GLU A 48 -9.77 -6.88 43.22
CA GLU A 48 -10.33 -6.07 42.12
C GLU A 48 -10.85 -6.91 40.95
N TRP A 49 -10.52 -8.21 40.92
CA TRP A 49 -10.95 -9.12 39.86
C TRP A 49 -12.33 -9.73 40.15
N ASN A 50 -13.28 -9.48 39.27
CA ASN A 50 -14.59 -10.13 39.29
C ASN A 50 -14.58 -11.38 38.41
N ALA A 51 -14.40 -12.56 39.01
CA ALA A 51 -14.34 -13.82 38.27
C ALA A 51 -15.64 -14.23 37.57
N LYS A 52 -16.81 -13.80 38.07
CA LYS A 52 -18.10 -14.12 37.44
C LYS A 52 -18.32 -13.32 36.16
N LYS A 53 -17.89 -12.06 36.16
CA LYS A 53 -18.04 -11.16 35.01
C LYS A 53 -16.84 -11.17 34.07
N GLY A 54 -15.67 -11.60 34.55
CA GLY A 54 -14.41 -11.50 33.81
C GLY A 54 -13.91 -10.06 33.71
N GLU A 55 -14.17 -9.24 34.74
CA GLU A 55 -13.96 -7.79 34.73
C GLU A 55 -13.02 -7.35 35.85
N VAL A 56 -12.36 -6.21 35.65
CA VAL A 56 -11.57 -5.51 36.68
C VAL A 56 -12.40 -4.37 37.25
N ARG A 57 -12.34 -4.13 38.56
CA ARG A 57 -13.05 -3.01 39.20
C ARG A 57 -12.61 -1.64 38.68
N ASN A 58 -11.33 -1.50 38.33
CA ASN A 58 -10.78 -0.28 37.74
C ASN A 58 -11.32 -0.08 36.32
N ALA A 59 -12.08 0.99 36.08
CA ALA A 59 -12.72 1.25 34.80
C ALA A 59 -11.74 1.39 33.62
N ARG A 60 -10.56 1.97 33.85
CA ARG A 60 -9.53 2.14 32.81
C ARG A 60 -8.97 0.78 32.38
N ASP A 61 -8.60 -0.06 33.35
CA ASP A 61 -8.06 -1.39 33.05
C ASP A 61 -9.14 -2.35 32.54
N ASN A 62 -10.39 -2.19 32.98
CA ASN A 62 -11.53 -2.93 32.42
C ASN A 62 -11.78 -2.55 30.94
N GLY A 63 -11.69 -1.27 30.60
CA GLY A 63 -11.78 -0.81 29.20
C GLY A 63 -10.65 -1.39 28.35
N ARG A 64 -9.42 -1.40 28.85
CA ARG A 64 -8.26 -2.02 28.17
C ARG A 64 -8.45 -3.52 27.98
N LEU A 65 -8.99 -4.22 28.99
CA LEU A 65 -9.28 -5.64 28.91
C LEU A 65 -10.38 -5.92 27.86
N ALA A 66 -11.45 -5.13 27.84
CA ALA A 66 -12.50 -5.25 26.84
C ALA A 66 -11.97 -5.06 25.41
N SER A 67 -11.15 -4.03 25.18
CA SER A 67 -10.50 -3.79 23.88
C SER A 67 -9.59 -4.95 23.46
N PHE A 68 -8.81 -5.50 24.40
CA PHE A 68 -7.98 -6.68 24.14
C PHE A 68 -8.82 -7.90 23.72
N LEU A 69 -9.92 -8.17 24.43
CA LEU A 69 -10.80 -9.30 24.14
C LEU A 69 -11.51 -9.14 22.79
N ALA A 70 -11.90 -7.91 22.43
CA ALA A 70 -12.46 -7.60 21.11
C ALA A 70 -11.43 -7.86 20.00
N GLU A 71 -10.18 -7.41 20.19
CA GLU A 71 -9.12 -7.63 19.21
C GLU A 71 -8.84 -9.12 18.97
N VAL A 72 -8.84 -9.94 20.03
CA VAL A 72 -8.67 -11.39 19.90
C VAL A 72 -9.78 -12.00 19.04
N LYS A 73 -11.03 -11.55 19.22
CA LYS A 73 -12.17 -11.98 18.37
C LYS A 73 -11.99 -11.54 16.93
N ASP A 74 -11.62 -10.29 16.69
CA ASP A 74 -11.46 -9.75 15.34
C ASP A 74 -10.36 -10.45 14.56
N LYS A 75 -9.23 -10.74 15.22
CA LYS A 75 -8.13 -11.52 14.63
C LYS A 75 -8.53 -12.94 14.30
N TYR A 76 -9.28 -13.60 15.18
CA TYR A 76 -9.83 -14.92 14.89
C TYR A 76 -10.73 -14.87 13.64
N ASN A 77 -11.67 -13.92 13.57
CA ASN A 77 -12.57 -13.78 12.42
C ASN A 77 -11.83 -13.46 11.11
N SER A 78 -10.80 -12.60 11.18
CA SER A 78 -9.96 -12.26 10.02
C SER A 78 -9.16 -13.45 9.51
N LEU A 79 -8.55 -14.24 10.40
CA LEU A 79 -7.85 -15.46 10.04
C LEU A 79 -8.81 -16.51 9.47
N LEU A 80 -10.06 -16.57 9.97
CA LEU A 80 -11.04 -17.55 9.52
C LEU A 80 -11.44 -17.26 8.06
N THR A 81 -11.65 -15.98 7.77
CA THR A 81 -11.99 -15.49 6.44
C THR A 81 -10.86 -15.69 5.44
N THR A 82 -9.60 -15.60 5.89
CA THR A 82 -8.42 -15.62 5.02
C THR A 82 -7.87 -17.04 4.78
N ASN A 83 -7.86 -17.88 5.81
CA ASN A 83 -7.13 -19.16 5.80
C ASN A 83 -8.04 -20.39 5.86
N GLY A 84 -9.33 -20.24 6.18
CA GLY A 84 -10.31 -21.31 6.30
C GLY A 84 -10.12 -22.28 7.49
N ILE A 85 -8.88 -22.50 7.93
CA ILE A 85 -8.51 -23.32 9.10
C ILE A 85 -7.68 -22.47 10.06
N ILE A 86 -8.04 -22.48 11.34
CA ILE A 86 -7.32 -21.77 12.41
C ILE A 86 -6.88 -22.78 13.47
N THR A 87 -5.63 -22.65 13.94
CA THR A 87 -5.18 -23.29 15.18
C THR A 87 -4.95 -22.26 16.27
N VAL A 88 -4.95 -22.72 17.52
CA VAL A 88 -4.62 -21.87 18.68
C VAL A 88 -3.21 -21.29 18.56
N GLU A 89 -2.27 -22.06 18.02
CA GLU A 89 -0.87 -21.65 17.85
C GLU A 89 -0.75 -20.52 16.83
N MET A 90 -1.51 -20.58 15.72
CA MET A 90 -1.56 -19.50 14.72
C MET A 90 -2.11 -18.21 15.33
N LEU A 91 -3.23 -18.30 16.05
CA LEU A 91 -3.83 -17.14 16.71
C LEU A 91 -2.89 -16.59 17.80
N LYS A 92 -2.23 -17.45 18.58
CA LYS A 92 -1.25 -17.08 19.59
C LYS A 92 -0.02 -16.41 18.98
N ALA A 93 0.47 -16.87 17.83
CA ALA A 93 1.59 -16.26 17.11
C ALA A 93 1.24 -14.83 16.67
N VAL A 94 0.08 -14.63 16.04
CA VAL A 94 -0.41 -13.30 15.60
C VAL A 94 -0.68 -12.35 16.78
N LEU A 95 -1.04 -12.89 17.94
CA LEU A 95 -1.22 -12.11 19.17
C LEU A 95 0.10 -11.79 19.86
N LYS A 96 1.07 -12.72 19.86
CA LYS A 96 2.42 -12.51 20.39
C LYS A 96 3.23 -11.50 19.57
N ASP A 97 3.06 -11.51 18.26
CA ASP A 97 3.78 -10.61 17.36
C ASP A 97 3.58 -9.14 17.76
N LYS A 98 2.41 -8.78 18.30
CA LYS A 98 2.14 -7.41 18.76
C LYS A 98 2.99 -6.94 19.95
N ASP A 99 3.51 -7.84 20.79
CA ASP A 99 4.22 -7.43 22.02
C ASP A 99 5.66 -6.92 21.72
N THR A 100 6.22 -7.30 20.57
CA THR A 100 7.56 -6.89 20.11
C THR A 100 7.56 -6.18 18.75
N THR A 101 6.68 -6.55 17.81
CA THR A 101 6.67 -6.03 16.43
C THR A 101 5.97 -4.67 16.28
N GLY A 102 5.17 -4.27 17.27
CA GLY A 102 4.51 -2.96 17.28
C GLY A 102 5.34 -1.82 17.83
N ARG A 103 6.42 -2.09 18.59
CA ARG A 103 7.16 -1.05 19.34
C ARG A 103 8.32 -0.43 18.57
N PHE A 104 8.84 -1.14 17.56
CA PHE A 104 10.01 -0.72 16.80
C PHE A 104 9.65 -0.39 15.35
N LEU A 105 10.24 0.69 14.83
CA LEU A 105 9.90 1.32 13.57
C LEU A 105 10.11 0.42 12.35
N LEU A 106 11.29 -0.21 12.24
CA LEU A 106 11.64 -0.97 11.05
C LEU A 106 10.82 -2.24 10.98
N ASN A 107 10.73 -2.99 12.08
CA ASN A 107 9.90 -4.19 12.12
C ASN A 107 8.41 -3.90 11.84
N PHE A 108 7.89 -2.80 12.38
CA PHE A 108 6.54 -2.32 12.07
C PHE A 108 6.36 -1.98 10.58
N GLY A 109 7.35 -1.28 10.00
CA GLY A 109 7.37 -0.95 8.58
C GLY A 109 7.43 -2.18 7.68
N ASP A 110 8.21 -3.21 8.03
CA ASP A 110 8.30 -4.46 7.28
C ASP A 110 6.97 -5.21 7.27
N THR A 111 6.28 -5.26 8.41
CA THR A 111 4.93 -5.84 8.53
C THR A 111 3.95 -5.17 7.56
N ILE A 112 4.02 -3.83 7.45
CA ILE A 112 3.16 -3.09 6.52
C ILE A 112 3.58 -3.32 5.08
N VAL A 113 4.89 -3.39 4.77
CA VAL A 113 5.39 -3.71 3.43
C VAL A 113 4.89 -5.09 2.97
N GLU A 114 4.90 -6.08 3.86
CA GLU A 114 4.40 -7.42 3.52
C GLU A 114 2.88 -7.43 3.28
N TRP A 115 2.11 -6.64 4.03
CA TRP A 115 0.69 -6.43 3.71
C TRP A 115 0.49 -5.81 2.31
N TYR A 116 1.34 -4.86 1.89
CA TYR A 116 1.29 -4.31 0.53
C TYR A 116 1.58 -5.38 -0.54
N ARG A 117 2.39 -6.40 -0.23
CA ARG A 117 2.73 -7.48 -1.15
C ARG A 117 1.50 -8.32 -1.52
N THR A 118 0.64 -8.59 -0.55
CA THR A 118 -0.54 -9.44 -0.72
C THR A 118 -1.78 -8.66 -1.14
N SER A 119 -1.85 -7.37 -0.78
CA SER A 119 -3.10 -6.59 -0.87
C SER A 119 -3.08 -5.49 -1.93
N LYS A 120 -1.95 -5.21 -2.59
CA LYS A 120 -1.81 -4.10 -3.54
C LYS A 120 -1.00 -4.51 -4.78
N ALA A 121 -1.09 -3.69 -5.82
CA ALA A 121 -0.34 -3.90 -7.06
C ALA A 121 1.16 -4.02 -6.81
N ARG A 122 1.83 -4.92 -7.54
CA ARG A 122 3.26 -5.22 -7.40
C ARG A 122 4.15 -3.99 -7.37
N GLN A 123 3.90 -3.01 -8.24
CA GLN A 123 4.71 -1.79 -8.30
C GLN A 123 4.55 -0.93 -7.03
N THR A 124 3.35 -0.84 -6.47
CA THR A 124 3.12 -0.15 -5.18
C THR A 124 3.91 -0.81 -4.07
N PHE A 125 3.89 -2.15 -3.99
CA PHE A 125 4.70 -2.91 -3.04
C PHE A 125 6.20 -2.63 -3.20
N LEU A 126 6.73 -2.67 -4.43
CA LEU A 126 8.16 -2.44 -4.68
C LEU A 126 8.61 -1.04 -4.25
N HIS A 127 7.78 -0.01 -4.45
CA HIS A 127 8.05 1.34 -3.94
C HIS A 127 8.10 1.36 -2.41
N LYS A 128 7.12 0.77 -1.72
CA LYS A 128 7.11 0.72 -0.24
C LYS A 128 8.33 -0.04 0.31
N ARG A 129 8.67 -1.19 -0.28
CA ARG A 129 9.86 -1.96 0.06
C ARG A 129 11.15 -1.14 -0.11
N THR A 130 11.22 -0.32 -1.17
CA THR A 130 12.38 0.55 -1.44
C THR A 130 12.50 1.65 -0.38
N TRP A 131 11.40 2.33 -0.04
CA TRP A 131 11.40 3.37 0.99
C TRP A 131 11.71 2.81 2.38
N GLN A 132 11.19 1.62 2.68
CA GLN A 132 11.53 0.88 3.89
C GLN A 132 13.02 0.53 3.96
N LYS A 133 13.64 0.12 2.84
CA LYS A 133 15.08 -0.12 2.77
C LYS A 133 15.89 1.15 3.07
N ASN A 134 15.47 2.31 2.57
CA ASN A 134 16.15 3.58 2.88
C ASN A 134 16.01 3.96 4.35
N LEU A 135 14.84 3.75 4.95
CA LEU A 135 14.63 4.00 6.37
C LEU A 135 15.53 3.10 7.23
N ARG A 136 15.66 1.82 6.86
CA ARG A 136 16.60 0.89 7.49
C ARG A 136 18.06 1.34 7.36
N ALA A 137 18.46 1.79 6.17
CA ALA A 137 19.82 2.30 5.96
C ALA A 137 20.12 3.52 6.86
N PHE A 138 19.14 4.40 7.06
CA PHE A 138 19.27 5.52 7.99
C PHE A 138 19.41 5.05 9.44
N VAL A 139 18.51 4.18 9.92
CA VAL A 139 18.59 3.67 11.30
C VAL A 139 19.93 2.95 11.58
N HIS A 140 20.43 2.16 10.62
CA HIS A 140 21.76 1.54 10.74
C HIS A 140 22.92 2.56 10.72
N SER A 141 22.77 3.70 10.04
CA SER A 141 23.76 4.78 10.11
C SER A 141 23.85 5.45 11.48
N LEU A 142 22.85 5.24 12.34
CA LEU A 142 22.85 5.65 13.74
C LEU A 142 23.39 4.54 14.68
N ASP A 143 24.01 3.49 14.13
CA ASP A 143 24.52 2.32 14.83
C ASP A 143 23.43 1.57 15.63
N LYS A 144 22.20 1.57 15.10
CA LYS A 144 21.04 0.89 15.66
C LYS A 144 20.52 -0.19 14.71
N ASP A 145 20.09 -1.32 15.26
CA ASP A 145 19.42 -2.37 14.50
C ASP A 145 17.96 -2.01 14.18
N ASP A 146 17.30 -1.34 15.12
CA ASP A 146 15.96 -0.77 15.01
C ASP A 146 15.81 0.41 16.00
N ILE A 147 14.69 1.13 15.94
CA ILE A 147 14.41 2.27 16.84
C ILE A 147 13.00 2.17 17.40
N ALA A 148 12.85 2.38 18.71
CA ALA A 148 11.55 2.39 19.34
C ALA A 148 10.76 3.63 18.92
N PHE A 149 9.44 3.51 18.75
CA PHE A 149 8.61 4.66 18.39
C PHE A 149 8.65 5.80 19.42
N GLU A 150 8.92 5.50 20.68
CA GLU A 150 9.06 6.48 21.77
C GLU A 150 10.31 7.36 21.61
N ASP A 151 11.34 6.86 20.92
CA ASP A 151 12.60 7.57 20.67
C ASP A 151 12.55 8.44 19.39
N ILE A 152 11.41 8.48 18.69
CA ILE A 152 11.24 9.24 17.46
C ILE A 152 10.66 10.61 17.80
N ASP A 153 11.41 11.65 17.47
CA ASP A 153 11.00 13.04 17.58
C ASP A 153 11.03 13.75 16.22
N GLU A 154 10.83 15.06 16.22
CA GLU A 154 10.90 15.89 15.01
C GLU A 154 12.33 15.90 14.42
N ASN A 155 13.36 15.88 15.28
CA ASN A 155 14.75 15.89 14.86
C ASN A 155 15.13 14.61 14.08
N PHE A 156 14.64 13.44 14.52
CA PHE A 156 14.82 12.18 13.78
C PHE A 156 14.33 12.29 12.33
N GLY A 157 13.20 12.96 12.10
CA GLY A 157 12.65 13.16 10.76
C GLY A 157 13.47 14.13 9.90
N GLU A 158 14.01 15.21 10.49
CA GLU A 158 14.88 16.14 9.77
C GLU A 158 16.25 15.51 9.46
N GLU A 159 16.83 14.78 10.41
CA GLU A 159 18.06 14.00 10.21
C GLU A 159 17.89 12.94 9.11
N TYR A 160 16.72 12.28 9.05
CA TYR A 160 16.44 11.34 7.98
C TYR A 160 16.44 12.02 6.60
N LYS A 161 15.85 13.22 6.48
CA LYS A 161 15.89 14.00 5.23
C LYS A 161 17.33 14.38 4.87
N LEU A 162 18.09 14.86 5.84
CA LEU A 162 19.49 15.24 5.65
C LEU A 162 20.34 14.03 5.21
N PHE A 163 20.18 12.87 5.83
CA PHE A 163 20.82 11.63 5.42
C PHE A 163 20.53 11.28 3.96
N LEU A 164 19.26 11.36 3.54
CA LEU A 164 18.88 11.08 2.15
C LEU A 164 19.51 12.06 1.17
N LYS A 165 19.61 13.34 1.51
CA LYS A 165 20.20 14.37 0.64
C LYS A 165 21.72 14.33 0.62
N ARG A 166 22.34 14.42 1.79
CA ARG A 166 23.79 14.56 1.97
C ARG A 166 24.52 13.24 1.74
N ASP A 167 24.06 12.17 2.37
CA ASP A 167 24.81 10.91 2.43
C ASP A 167 24.43 9.96 1.29
N GLN A 168 23.20 10.06 0.78
CA GLN A 168 22.69 9.23 -0.32
C GLN A 168 22.52 9.99 -1.64
N GLY A 169 22.79 11.30 -1.68
CA GLY A 169 22.72 12.11 -2.90
C GLY A 169 21.34 12.13 -3.57
N ARG A 170 20.25 11.97 -2.80
CA ARG A 170 18.90 11.85 -3.36
C ARG A 170 18.31 13.21 -3.73
N ILE A 171 17.61 13.24 -4.86
CA ILE A 171 16.83 14.41 -5.29
C ILE A 171 15.60 14.64 -4.39
N ASP A 172 15.16 15.90 -4.29
CA ASP A 172 14.06 16.34 -3.43
C ASP A 172 12.76 15.54 -3.58
N SER A 173 12.39 15.17 -4.81
CA SER A 173 11.19 14.36 -5.05
C SER A 173 11.29 12.96 -4.43
N TYR A 174 12.47 12.37 -4.44
CA TYR A 174 12.75 11.07 -3.84
C TYR A 174 12.77 11.15 -2.32
N VAL A 175 13.40 12.20 -1.77
CA VAL A 175 13.39 12.49 -0.32
C VAL A 175 11.96 12.60 0.19
N ASN A 176 11.11 13.34 -0.53
CA ASN A 176 9.69 13.47 -0.19
C ASN A 176 8.94 12.14 -0.17
N HIS A 177 9.26 11.22 -1.09
CA HIS A 177 8.64 9.89 -1.10
C HIS A 177 9.06 9.04 0.10
N CYS A 178 10.33 9.09 0.49
CA CYS A 178 10.82 8.43 1.70
C CYS A 178 10.21 9.04 2.97
N LEU A 179 10.15 10.38 3.06
CA LEU A 179 9.54 11.07 4.19
C LEU A 179 8.04 10.76 4.29
N LEU A 180 7.32 10.70 3.15
CA LEU A 180 5.92 10.31 3.12
C LEU A 180 5.72 8.88 3.63
N TRP A 181 6.65 7.98 3.36
CA TRP A 181 6.62 6.63 3.92
C TRP A 181 6.77 6.65 5.44
N LEU A 182 7.78 7.34 5.98
CA LEU A 182 7.98 7.48 7.42
C LEU A 182 6.75 8.11 8.10
N ASN A 183 6.22 9.19 7.52
CA ASN A 183 5.02 9.88 8.02
C ASN A 183 3.79 8.96 8.05
N MET A 184 3.62 8.12 7.02
CA MET A 184 2.55 7.12 7.01
C MET A 184 2.74 6.05 8.10
N LEU A 185 3.96 5.60 8.37
CA LEU A 185 4.24 4.67 9.48
C LEU A 185 3.87 5.30 10.82
N MET A 186 4.19 6.58 11.04
CA MET A 186 3.81 7.30 12.26
C MET A 186 2.30 7.39 12.44
N TYR A 187 1.55 7.79 11.41
CA TYR A 187 0.09 7.81 11.50
C TYR A 187 -0.50 6.42 11.75
N LYS A 188 0.03 5.37 11.11
CA LYS A 188 -0.39 3.99 11.40
C LYS A 188 -0.07 3.56 12.83
N ALA A 189 1.02 4.06 13.42
CA ALA A 189 1.36 3.81 14.81
C ALA A 189 0.40 4.54 15.76
N VAL A 190 -0.02 5.77 15.42
CA VAL A 190 -1.10 6.50 16.11
C VAL A 190 -2.42 5.74 16.04
N ASP A 191 -2.85 5.30 14.85
CA ASP A 191 -4.09 4.53 14.66
C ASP A 191 -4.12 3.25 15.50
N ARG A 192 -2.94 2.65 15.74
CA ARG A 192 -2.75 1.46 16.56
C ARG A 192 -2.47 1.75 18.03
N SER A 193 -2.53 3.02 18.45
CA SER A 193 -2.25 3.49 19.82
C SER A 193 -0.87 3.09 20.34
N ILE A 194 0.12 2.93 19.44
CA ILE A 194 1.53 2.71 19.81
C ILE A 194 2.15 4.02 20.31
N ILE A 195 1.83 5.13 19.62
CA ILE A 195 2.18 6.50 20.01
C ILE A 195 0.92 7.35 20.10
N ARG A 196 0.98 8.40 20.91
CA ARG A 196 -0.18 9.29 21.15
C ARG A 196 -0.42 10.26 19.99
N PHE A 197 0.64 10.74 19.36
CA PHE A 197 0.60 11.69 18.25
C PHE A 197 1.79 11.43 17.32
N ASN A 198 1.72 11.96 16.10
CA ASN A 198 2.78 11.84 15.12
C ASN A 198 3.83 12.95 15.34
N PRO A 199 5.08 12.61 15.74
CA PRO A 199 6.11 13.59 16.08
C PRO A 199 6.64 14.37 14.88
N ILE A 200 6.52 13.84 13.66
CA ILE A 200 7.07 14.45 12.44
C ILE A 200 6.00 15.11 11.56
N ALA A 201 4.78 15.27 12.07
CA ALA A 201 3.64 15.75 11.28
C ALA A 201 3.86 17.17 10.68
N LYS A 202 4.72 17.97 11.30
CA LYS A 202 5.03 19.36 10.89
C LYS A 202 6.22 19.49 9.96
N ILE A 203 6.98 18.41 9.73
CA ILE A 203 8.17 18.45 8.88
C ILE A 203 7.75 18.78 7.44
N GLY A 204 8.34 19.85 6.91
CA GLY A 204 8.08 20.31 5.56
C GLY A 204 8.68 19.38 4.50
N TYR A 205 7.91 19.16 3.43
CA TYR A 205 8.41 18.52 2.22
C TYR A 205 9.31 19.47 1.42
N GLU A 206 10.32 18.93 0.76
CA GLU A 206 11.21 19.66 -0.13
C GLU A 206 10.43 20.22 -1.32
N LYS A 207 10.75 21.45 -1.76
CA LYS A 207 10.12 22.05 -2.92
C LYS A 207 10.50 21.27 -4.17
N LYS A 208 9.50 20.74 -4.87
CA LYS A 208 9.73 20.11 -6.18
C LYS A 208 10.09 21.21 -7.18
N ALA A 209 11.23 21.05 -7.86
CA ALA A 209 11.51 21.83 -9.06
C ALA A 209 10.34 21.71 -10.05
N ALA A 210 10.02 22.82 -10.72
CA ALA A 210 8.99 22.81 -11.75
C ALA A 210 9.36 21.77 -12.82
N PRO A 211 8.41 20.95 -13.31
CA PRO A 211 8.67 20.04 -14.42
C PRO A 211 9.17 20.85 -15.62
N LYS A 212 10.25 20.39 -16.26
CA LYS A 212 10.80 21.03 -17.47
C LYS A 212 9.80 21.04 -18.62
N MET A 213 8.96 20.00 -18.71
CA MET A 213 7.89 19.88 -19.69
C MET A 213 6.68 19.21 -19.02
N THR A 214 5.52 19.85 -19.06
CA THR A 214 4.27 19.34 -18.50
C THR A 214 3.36 18.71 -19.56
N HIS A 215 3.45 19.21 -20.79
CA HIS A 215 2.67 18.81 -21.94
C HIS A 215 3.43 19.15 -23.24
N ILE A 216 3.09 18.48 -24.33
CA ILE A 216 3.52 18.89 -25.68
C ILE A 216 2.68 20.07 -26.17
N SER A 217 3.25 20.91 -27.04
CA SER A 217 2.47 22.00 -27.63
C SER A 217 1.53 21.49 -28.74
N LYS A 218 0.54 22.30 -29.11
CA LYS A 218 -0.31 22.02 -30.28
C LYS A 218 0.53 21.91 -31.57
N ALA A 219 1.59 22.72 -31.70
CA ALA A 219 2.47 22.68 -32.85
C ALA A 219 3.24 21.34 -32.92
N ASP A 220 3.76 20.86 -31.79
CA ASP A 220 4.45 19.56 -31.70
C ASP A 220 3.51 18.40 -31.99
N PHE A 221 2.26 18.47 -31.49
CA PHE A 221 1.24 17.48 -31.80
C PHE A 221 0.92 17.44 -33.30
N ILE A 222 0.74 18.60 -33.94
CA ILE A 222 0.49 18.69 -35.38
C ILE A 222 1.70 18.17 -36.17
N LYS A 223 2.92 18.52 -35.75
CA LYS A 223 4.15 18.02 -36.36
C LYS A 223 4.18 16.49 -36.33
N MET A 224 3.97 15.90 -35.15
CA MET A 224 3.89 14.45 -34.97
C MET A 224 2.77 13.81 -35.80
N LEU A 225 1.61 14.47 -35.93
CA LEU A 225 0.51 13.98 -36.78
C LEU A 225 0.92 13.94 -38.25
N SER A 226 1.65 14.96 -38.72
CA SER A 226 2.05 15.16 -40.12
C SER A 226 3.34 14.43 -40.55
N THR A 227 4.06 13.80 -39.63
CA THR A 227 5.35 13.15 -39.92
C THR A 227 5.28 11.65 -39.61
N PRO A 228 4.95 10.79 -40.58
CA PRO A 228 5.06 9.34 -40.46
C PRO A 228 6.52 8.91 -40.27
N MET A 229 6.74 7.85 -39.49
CA MET A 229 8.08 7.29 -39.24
C MET A 229 8.35 6.12 -40.19
N ALA A 230 9.60 6.02 -40.66
CA ALA A 230 10.02 4.93 -41.54
C ALA A 230 10.17 3.59 -40.79
N ASP A 231 10.62 3.64 -39.54
CA ASP A 231 10.72 2.47 -38.66
C ASP A 231 9.34 2.11 -38.08
N GLU A 232 8.94 0.85 -38.25
CA GLU A 232 7.60 0.36 -37.84
C GLU A 232 7.35 0.51 -36.34
N ARG A 233 8.38 0.29 -35.53
CA ARG A 233 8.27 0.38 -34.08
C ARG A 233 8.06 1.81 -33.62
N THR A 234 8.81 2.75 -34.19
CA THR A 234 8.67 4.19 -33.91
C THR A 234 7.34 4.72 -34.47
N GLU A 235 6.88 4.22 -35.61
CA GLU A 235 5.57 4.56 -36.19
C GLU A 235 4.41 4.06 -35.32
N LEU A 236 4.52 2.85 -34.76
CA LEU A 236 3.57 2.34 -33.78
C LEU A 236 3.53 3.23 -32.54
N ALA A 237 4.69 3.62 -31.99
CA ALA A 237 4.77 4.52 -30.84
C ALA A 237 4.13 5.88 -31.14
N ARG A 238 4.38 6.45 -32.32
CA ARG A 238 3.76 7.70 -32.80
C ARG A 238 2.24 7.60 -32.86
N ARG A 239 1.70 6.59 -33.54
CA ARG A 239 0.25 6.36 -33.66
C ARG A 239 -0.40 6.14 -32.31
N CYS A 240 0.22 5.35 -31.44
CA CYS A 240 -0.28 5.10 -30.09
C CYS A 240 -0.26 6.38 -29.23
N PHE A 241 0.77 7.22 -29.36
CA PHE A 241 0.83 8.50 -28.66
C PHE A 241 -0.28 9.45 -29.12
N ILE A 242 -0.50 9.56 -30.44
CA ILE A 242 -1.58 10.39 -31.00
C ILE A 242 -2.95 9.85 -30.54
N PHE A 243 -3.17 8.55 -30.63
CA PHE A 243 -4.38 7.90 -30.18
C PHE A 243 -4.64 8.15 -28.69
N ALA A 244 -3.63 7.96 -27.83
CA ALA A 244 -3.72 8.22 -26.41
C ALA A 244 -4.03 9.70 -26.10
N SER A 245 -3.44 10.62 -26.85
CA SER A 245 -3.69 12.07 -26.70
C SER A 245 -5.12 12.45 -27.06
N LEU A 246 -5.71 11.84 -28.09
CA LEU A 246 -7.08 12.11 -28.54
C LEU A 246 -8.15 11.41 -27.69
N THR A 247 -7.78 10.34 -26.99
CA THR A 247 -8.72 9.52 -26.20
C THR A 247 -8.52 9.66 -24.68
N SER A 248 -7.46 10.35 -24.24
CA SER A 248 -7.06 10.46 -22.83
C SER A 248 -6.89 9.10 -22.14
N LEU A 249 -6.48 8.06 -22.89
CA LEU A 249 -6.13 6.77 -22.34
C LEU A 249 -4.69 6.78 -21.82
N SER A 250 -4.47 6.19 -20.65
CA SER A 250 -3.11 5.96 -20.17
C SER A 250 -2.47 4.84 -20.99
N TYR A 251 -1.14 4.77 -21.03
CA TYR A 251 -0.43 3.69 -21.75
C TYR A 251 -0.98 2.28 -21.45
N ILE A 252 -1.25 1.98 -20.18
CA ILE A 252 -1.74 0.64 -19.79
C ILE A 252 -3.18 0.40 -20.27
N ASP A 253 -4.01 1.45 -20.33
CA ASP A 253 -5.36 1.36 -20.88
C ASP A 253 -5.33 1.13 -22.39
N VAL A 254 -4.37 1.75 -23.11
CA VAL A 254 -4.15 1.50 -24.56
C VAL A 254 -3.60 0.10 -24.80
N LYS A 255 -2.60 -0.34 -24.02
CA LYS A 255 -2.00 -1.69 -24.13
C LYS A 255 -3.02 -2.80 -23.88
N LYS A 256 -4.00 -2.55 -23.01
CA LYS A 256 -5.08 -3.49 -22.68
C LYS A 256 -6.42 -3.08 -23.28
N LEU A 257 -6.41 -2.32 -24.38
CA LEU A 257 -7.61 -2.10 -25.17
C LEU A 257 -7.84 -3.34 -26.04
N TYR A 258 -9.07 -3.85 -26.08
CA TYR A 258 -9.49 -5.03 -26.84
C TYR A 258 -10.71 -4.68 -27.69
N PRO A 259 -10.97 -5.39 -28.80
CA PRO A 259 -12.11 -5.11 -29.68
C PRO A 259 -13.46 -4.95 -28.96
N HIS A 260 -13.81 -5.81 -28.00
CA HIS A 260 -15.06 -5.69 -27.24
C HIS A 260 -15.23 -4.40 -26.43
N HIS A 261 -14.15 -3.67 -26.13
CA HIS A 261 -14.24 -2.36 -25.48
C HIS A 261 -14.72 -1.26 -26.44
N ILE A 262 -14.80 -1.55 -27.73
CA ILE A 262 -15.13 -0.61 -28.78
C ILE A 262 -16.54 -0.92 -29.27
N SER A 263 -17.39 0.08 -29.27
CA SER A 263 -18.79 -0.07 -29.66
C SER A 263 -19.21 1.13 -30.48
N GLU A 264 -20.33 0.99 -31.16
CA GLU A 264 -20.90 2.00 -32.04
C GLU A 264 -22.28 2.37 -31.52
N ASN A 265 -22.60 3.66 -31.50
CA ASN A 265 -23.93 4.12 -31.11
C ASN A 265 -24.90 4.04 -32.31
N SER A 266 -26.17 4.36 -32.08
CA SER A 266 -27.21 4.36 -33.11
C SER A 266 -26.99 5.36 -34.27
N GLU A 267 -26.06 6.30 -34.11
CA GLU A 267 -25.70 7.31 -35.12
C GLU A 267 -24.42 6.95 -35.86
N GLY A 268 -23.87 5.75 -35.64
CA GLY A 268 -22.64 5.29 -36.29
C GLY A 268 -21.34 5.82 -35.69
N ARG A 269 -21.40 6.52 -34.54
CA ARG A 269 -20.21 7.07 -33.87
C ARG A 269 -19.59 6.02 -32.96
N LYS A 270 -18.31 5.73 -33.15
CA LYS A 270 -17.59 4.76 -32.32
C LYS A 270 -17.18 5.38 -30.99
N PHE A 271 -17.15 4.56 -29.96
CA PHE A 271 -16.70 4.94 -28.62
C PHE A 271 -15.97 3.79 -27.95
N ILE A 272 -15.14 4.14 -26.96
CA ILE A 272 -14.50 3.19 -26.05
C ILE A 272 -15.28 3.21 -24.73
N ARG A 273 -15.65 2.03 -24.25
CA ARG A 273 -16.17 1.82 -22.89
C ARG A 273 -15.34 0.74 -22.20
N LYS A 274 -14.68 1.10 -21.11
CA LYS A 274 -13.72 0.21 -20.40
C LYS A 274 -13.50 0.67 -18.97
N GLU A 275 -13.11 -0.23 -18.07
CA GLU A 275 -12.60 0.13 -16.75
C GLU A 275 -11.12 0.54 -16.81
N ARG A 276 -10.76 1.63 -16.12
CA ARG A 276 -9.37 2.07 -15.97
C ARG A 276 -8.55 1.01 -15.26
N GLU A 277 -7.41 0.64 -15.84
CA GLU A 277 -6.53 -0.40 -15.28
C GLU A 277 -6.00 -0.07 -13.88
N LYS A 278 -5.84 1.23 -13.58
CA LYS A 278 -5.28 1.67 -12.30
C LYS A 278 -6.32 1.78 -11.19
N THR A 279 -7.53 2.24 -11.51
CA THR A 279 -8.53 2.65 -10.52
C THR A 279 -9.78 1.79 -10.54
N GLY A 280 -10.01 0.99 -11.59
CA GLY A 280 -11.25 0.22 -11.78
C GLY A 280 -12.47 1.08 -12.12
N VAL A 281 -12.30 2.39 -12.28
CA VAL A 281 -13.41 3.29 -12.62
C VAL A 281 -13.71 3.17 -14.11
N GLU A 282 -14.97 2.90 -14.45
CA GLU A 282 -15.44 2.87 -15.83
C GLU A 282 -15.27 4.24 -16.50
N PHE A 283 -14.84 4.24 -17.76
CA PHE A 283 -14.80 5.42 -18.60
C PHE A 283 -15.50 5.16 -19.94
N PHE A 284 -16.04 6.24 -20.49
CA PHE A 284 -16.69 6.29 -21.80
C PHE A 284 -16.06 7.42 -22.61
N VAL A 285 -15.55 7.12 -23.80
CA VAL A 285 -14.83 8.07 -24.65
C VAL A 285 -15.32 7.93 -26.09
N PRO A 286 -16.08 8.90 -26.64
CA PRO A 286 -16.33 8.99 -28.07
C PRO A 286 -15.02 9.11 -28.85
N LEU A 287 -14.91 8.42 -29.98
CA LEU A 287 -13.69 8.44 -30.78
C LEU A 287 -13.65 9.67 -31.70
N HIS A 288 -12.52 10.36 -31.67
CA HIS A 288 -12.21 11.40 -32.65
C HIS A 288 -11.93 10.75 -34.02
N PRO A 289 -12.30 11.35 -35.17
CA PRO A 289 -12.09 10.73 -36.49
C PRO A 289 -10.64 10.32 -36.79
N ILE A 290 -9.65 11.08 -36.29
CA ILE A 290 -8.23 10.71 -36.39
C ILE A 290 -7.92 9.44 -35.57
N ALA A 291 -8.48 9.32 -34.37
CA ALA A 291 -8.30 8.13 -33.54
C ALA A 291 -8.97 6.90 -34.18
N GLU A 292 -10.13 7.07 -34.83
CA GLU A 292 -10.79 6.00 -35.60
C GLU A 292 -9.93 5.55 -36.79
N LYS A 293 -9.33 6.49 -37.54
CA LYS A 293 -8.41 6.16 -38.64
C LYS A 293 -7.17 5.40 -38.15
N ILE A 294 -6.64 5.76 -36.98
CA ILE A 294 -5.55 5.00 -36.37
C ILE A 294 -6.03 3.61 -35.99
N LEU A 295 -7.18 3.51 -35.32
CA LEU A 295 -7.77 2.26 -34.87
C LEU A 295 -7.98 1.27 -36.03
N SER A 296 -8.42 1.74 -37.20
CA SER A 296 -8.65 0.89 -38.38
C SER A 296 -7.39 0.23 -38.95
N LEU A 297 -6.19 0.67 -38.54
CA LEU A 297 -4.92 0.07 -38.95
C LEU A 297 -4.52 -1.14 -38.08
N TYR A 298 -5.29 -1.43 -37.03
CA TYR A 298 -4.95 -2.41 -36.01
C TYR A 298 -6.09 -3.40 -35.77
N ASN A 299 -5.86 -4.34 -34.86
CA ASN A 299 -6.82 -5.39 -34.54
C ASN A 299 -8.12 -4.80 -33.97
N THR A 300 -9.24 -5.08 -34.64
CA THR A 300 -10.59 -4.66 -34.21
C THR A 300 -11.59 -5.81 -34.21
N THR A 301 -11.14 -7.05 -34.38
CA THR A 301 -12.02 -8.22 -34.53
C THR A 301 -11.58 -9.43 -33.71
N ASP A 302 -10.27 -9.66 -33.53
CA ASP A 302 -9.74 -10.77 -32.74
C ASP A 302 -9.69 -10.40 -31.26
N ASP A 303 -10.74 -10.75 -30.52
CA ASP A 303 -10.85 -10.47 -29.09
C ASP A 303 -9.85 -11.25 -28.21
N SER A 304 -9.10 -12.20 -28.77
CA SER A 304 -8.02 -12.88 -28.05
C SER A 304 -6.77 -12.00 -27.87
N LYS A 305 -6.67 -10.92 -28.63
CA LYS A 305 -5.50 -10.03 -28.66
C LYS A 305 -5.90 -8.58 -28.42
N PRO A 306 -5.01 -7.78 -27.81
CA PRO A 306 -5.25 -6.36 -27.70
C PRO A 306 -5.32 -5.70 -29.09
N VAL A 307 -5.91 -4.52 -29.16
CA VAL A 307 -6.00 -3.68 -30.35
C VAL A 307 -4.60 -3.33 -30.83
N PHE A 308 -3.79 -2.74 -29.95
CA PHE A 308 -2.43 -2.32 -30.28
C PHE A 308 -1.41 -3.37 -29.83
N PRO A 309 -0.45 -3.77 -30.69
CA PRO A 309 0.60 -4.73 -30.35
C PRO A 309 1.71 -4.06 -29.53
N LEU A 310 1.38 -3.50 -28.36
CA LEU A 310 2.32 -2.75 -27.53
C LEU A 310 3.19 -3.67 -26.66
N GLY A 311 4.51 -3.43 -26.71
CA GLY A 311 5.51 -4.08 -25.87
C GLY A 311 5.45 -3.68 -24.39
N GLU A 312 6.55 -3.87 -23.65
CA GLU A 312 6.62 -3.48 -22.24
C GLU A 312 6.73 -1.96 -22.04
N LYS A 313 6.34 -1.47 -20.85
CA LYS A 313 6.30 -0.02 -20.55
C LYS A 313 7.65 0.66 -20.77
N LYS A 314 8.74 -0.04 -20.46
CA LYS A 314 10.11 0.47 -20.63
C LYS A 314 10.45 0.70 -22.11
N ASP A 315 9.94 -0.17 -22.98
CA ASP A 315 10.28 -0.19 -24.40
C ASP A 315 9.53 0.94 -25.10
N ILE A 316 8.22 1.06 -24.85
CA ILE A 316 7.43 2.17 -25.40
C ILE A 316 7.92 3.54 -24.91
N TYR A 317 8.43 3.61 -23.68
CA TYR A 317 8.96 4.85 -23.13
C TYR A 317 10.19 5.29 -23.92
N LEU A 318 11.08 4.35 -24.24
CA LEU A 318 12.24 4.61 -25.08
C LEU A 318 11.81 5.02 -26.49
N ASP A 319 10.82 4.34 -27.08
CA ASP A 319 10.34 4.63 -28.44
C ASP A 319 9.72 6.03 -28.53
N VAL A 320 8.92 6.44 -27.54
CA VAL A 320 8.36 7.79 -27.46
C VAL A 320 9.46 8.84 -27.22
N HIS A 321 10.51 8.51 -26.47
CA HIS A 321 11.65 9.41 -26.30
C HIS A 321 12.44 9.59 -27.59
N THR A 322 12.70 8.51 -28.32
CA THR A 322 13.31 8.55 -29.66
C THR A 322 12.46 9.37 -30.63
N LEU A 323 11.14 9.20 -30.61
CA LEU A 323 10.21 10.00 -31.40
C LEU A 323 10.37 11.51 -31.11
N GLY A 324 10.46 11.89 -29.84
CA GLY A 324 10.72 13.27 -29.43
C GLY A 324 12.03 13.81 -30.00
N MET A 325 13.11 13.04 -29.88
CA MET A 325 14.43 13.43 -30.42
C MET A 325 14.42 13.58 -31.95
N VAL A 326 13.83 12.62 -32.68
CA VAL A 326 13.74 12.64 -34.15
C VAL A 326 12.90 13.81 -34.65
N LEU A 327 11.81 14.13 -33.95
CA LEU A 327 10.94 15.25 -34.28
C LEU A 327 11.44 16.58 -33.72
N GLY A 328 12.48 16.61 -32.90
CA GLY A 328 12.96 17.82 -32.22
C GLY A 328 11.90 18.45 -31.32
N ILE A 329 11.20 17.62 -30.53
CA ILE A 329 10.15 17.99 -29.56
C ILE A 329 10.68 17.85 -28.13
#